data_AF-A0A4U6CRK0-F1
#
_entry.id   AF-A0A4U6CRK0-F1
#
_cell.length_a   1.000
_cell.length_b   1.000
_cell.length_c   1.000
_cell.angle_alpha   90.00
_cell.angle_beta   90.00
_cell.angle_gamma   90.00
#
_symmetry.space_group_name_H-M   'P 1'
#
loop_
_entity.id
_entity.type
_entity.pdbx_description
1 polymer ?
#
loop_
_entity_poly.entity_id
_entity_poly.type
_entity_poly.pdbx_seq_one_letter_code
_entity_poly.pdbx_strand_id
1 'polypeptide(L)'
;MDKDTLFSEPSQHIGVKIGSARRLVGITQKDLADRLGVTKQAVSKLEQTEKVDDDRLGKIADALGVSLEGLKKLNSDNVLYYSNNFYENCAPQIQSMNARVETLNHFSIEQAMKLFEELLKMERERFEIVTNKK
;
A
#
# COMPACT_ATOMS: atom_id res chain seq x y z
N MET A 1 -8.57 -16.16 -34.81
CA MET A 1 -8.20 -16.38 -33.39
C MET A 1 -7.13 -15.35 -33.12
N ASP A 2 -7.57 -14.13 -32.83
CA ASP A 2 -6.70 -12.97 -32.82
C ASP A 2 -6.14 -12.80 -31.42
N LYS A 3 -4.81 -12.80 -31.34
CA LYS A 3 -4.03 -12.82 -30.09
C LYS A 3 -3.75 -11.41 -29.55
N ASP A 4 -4.67 -10.47 -29.72
CA ASP A 4 -4.45 -9.05 -29.36
C ASP A 4 -5.42 -8.56 -28.27
N THR A 5 -5.69 -9.39 -27.25
CA THR A 5 -6.52 -8.98 -26.09
C THR A 5 -5.89 -9.43 -24.77
N LEU A 6 -4.63 -9.07 -24.52
CA LEU A 6 -3.91 -9.49 -23.30
C LEU A 6 -3.32 -8.34 -22.46
N PHE A 7 -3.60 -7.09 -22.82
CA PHE A 7 -3.42 -5.96 -21.91
C PHE A 7 -4.80 -5.36 -21.67
N SER A 8 -5.39 -5.70 -20.51
CA SER A 8 -6.53 -4.95 -19.98
C SER A 8 -6.19 -3.47 -20.06
N GLU A 9 -6.98 -2.68 -20.78
CA GLU A 9 -6.83 -1.23 -20.75
C GLU A 9 -6.75 -0.76 -19.29
N PRO A 10 -5.90 0.23 -18.96
CA PRO A 10 -5.74 0.69 -17.59
C PRO A 10 -7.11 1.09 -17.08
N SER A 11 -7.67 0.28 -16.17
CA SER A 11 -9.09 0.38 -15.83
C SER A 11 -9.39 1.83 -15.42
N GLN A 12 -10.23 2.51 -16.19
CA GLN A 12 -10.66 3.89 -15.97
C GLN A 12 -11.47 4.06 -14.68
N HIS A 13 -11.53 3.04 -13.84
CA HIS A 13 -12.34 2.93 -12.65
C HIS A 13 -11.88 3.94 -11.59
N ILE A 14 -12.52 5.10 -11.55
CA ILE A 14 -12.12 6.20 -10.68
C ILE A 14 -12.25 5.85 -9.19
N GLY A 15 -13.21 4.99 -8.82
CA GLY A 15 -13.36 4.51 -7.44
C GLY A 15 -12.12 3.78 -6.91
N VAL A 16 -11.44 3.00 -7.75
CA VAL A 16 -10.19 2.31 -7.38
C VAL A 16 -9.07 3.33 -7.15
N LYS A 17 -9.02 4.38 -7.98
CA LYS A 17 -8.06 5.49 -7.84
C LYS A 17 -8.31 6.27 -6.55
N ILE A 18 -9.57 6.59 -6.24
CA ILE A 18 -9.97 7.23 -4.97
C ILE A 18 -9.56 6.38 -3.77
N GLY A 19 -9.89 5.08 -3.78
CA GLY A 19 -9.55 4.18 -2.67
C GLY A 19 -8.03 4.02 -2.51
N SER A 20 -7.30 4.04 -3.62
CA SER A 20 -5.84 4.00 -3.61
C SER A 20 -5.25 5.27 -3.03
N ALA A 21 -5.63 6.45 -3.55
CA ALA A 21 -5.22 7.74 -3.01
C ALA A 21 -5.54 7.87 -1.52
N ARG A 22 -6.72 7.40 -1.07
CA ARG A 22 -7.07 7.36 0.35
C ARG A 22 -6.07 6.54 1.19
N ARG A 23 -5.66 5.37 0.69
CA ARG A 23 -4.64 4.53 1.34
C ARG A 23 -3.27 5.22 1.36
N LEU A 24 -2.92 5.96 0.30
CA LEU A 24 -1.67 6.75 0.24
C LEU A 24 -1.63 7.83 1.32
N VAL A 25 -2.75 8.53 1.48
CA VAL A 25 -2.93 9.58 2.48
C VAL A 25 -2.98 9.00 3.90
N GLY A 26 -3.20 7.68 4.04
CA GLY A 26 -3.20 6.98 5.32
C GLY A 26 -4.47 7.15 6.15
N ILE A 27 -5.59 7.52 5.53
CA ILE A 27 -6.86 7.75 6.23
C ILE A 27 -7.86 6.61 6.01
N THR A 28 -8.72 6.37 7.01
CA THR A 28 -9.76 5.34 6.90
C THR A 28 -10.92 5.82 6.03
N GLN A 29 -11.78 4.89 5.58
CA GLN A 29 -13.02 5.25 4.89
C GLN A 29 -13.94 6.11 5.77
N LYS A 30 -13.87 5.96 7.10
CA LYS A 30 -14.63 6.79 8.03
C LYS A 30 -14.11 8.22 8.05
N ASP A 31 -12.80 8.40 8.12
CA ASP A 31 -12.18 9.74 8.12
C ASP A 31 -12.47 10.50 6.82
N LEU A 32 -12.40 9.82 5.67
CA LEU A 32 -12.79 10.43 4.39
C LEU A 32 -14.28 10.78 4.37
N ALA A 33 -15.13 9.94 4.97
CA ALA A 33 -16.56 10.20 5.06
C ALA A 33 -16.84 11.44 5.93
N ASP A 34 -16.17 11.56 7.07
CA ASP A 34 -16.27 12.69 7.99
C ASP A 34 -15.83 14.00 7.30
N ARG A 35 -14.75 13.96 6.50
CA ARG A 35 -14.28 15.11 5.69
C ARG A 35 -15.26 15.52 4.60
N LEU A 36 -15.94 14.55 3.99
CA LEU A 36 -16.92 14.78 2.92
C LEU A 36 -18.33 15.05 3.45
N GLY A 37 -18.56 14.94 4.77
CA GLY A 37 -19.89 15.05 5.37
C GLY A 37 -20.86 13.95 4.93
N VAL A 38 -20.36 12.75 4.63
CA VAL A 38 -21.15 11.59 4.19
C VAL A 38 -20.97 10.41 5.13
N THR A 39 -21.67 9.30 4.86
CA THR A 39 -21.52 8.07 5.65
C THR A 39 -20.34 7.22 5.16
N LYS A 40 -19.75 6.41 6.04
CA LYS A 40 -18.71 5.42 5.67
C LYS A 40 -19.18 4.50 4.53
N GLN A 41 -20.45 4.08 4.56
CA GLN A 41 -21.04 3.24 3.52
C GLN A 41 -21.11 3.96 2.17
N ALA A 42 -21.35 5.28 2.16
CA ALA A 42 -21.32 6.07 0.94
C ALA A 42 -19.91 6.13 0.34
N VAL A 43 -18.87 6.25 1.17
CA VAL A 43 -17.47 6.18 0.71
C VAL A 43 -17.13 4.78 0.18
N SER A 44 -17.58 3.71 0.84
CA SER A 44 -17.38 2.35 0.33
C SER A 44 -18.02 2.15 -1.05
N LYS A 45 -19.23 2.68 -1.26
CA LYS A 45 -19.89 2.63 -2.58
C LYS A 45 -19.17 3.50 -3.62
N LEU A 46 -18.70 4.68 -3.21
CA LEU A 46 -17.91 5.57 -4.06
C LEU A 46 -16.65 4.87 -4.61
N GLU A 47 -15.92 4.15 -3.76
CA GLU A 47 -14.72 3.40 -4.16
C GLU A 47 -15.01 2.23 -5.12
N GLN A 48 -16.25 1.73 -5.13
CA GLN A 48 -16.72 0.69 -6.05
C GLN A 48 -17.33 1.27 -7.33
N THR A 49 -17.42 2.60 -7.46
CA THR A 49 -18.03 3.24 -8.63
C THR A 49 -17.00 3.46 -9.74
N GLU A 50 -17.35 3.05 -10.96
CA GLU A 50 -16.47 3.14 -12.12
C GLU A 50 -16.25 4.59 -12.58
N LYS A 51 -17.29 5.43 -12.49
CA LYS A 51 -17.28 6.84 -12.91
C LYS A 51 -17.86 7.75 -11.83
N VAL A 52 -17.27 8.92 -11.69
CA VAL A 52 -17.69 9.97 -10.75
C VAL A 52 -17.62 11.28 -11.52
N ASP A 53 -18.62 12.13 -11.32
CA ASP A 53 -18.68 13.45 -11.92
C ASP A 53 -17.50 14.33 -11.47
N ASP A 54 -16.99 15.18 -12.36
CA ASP A 54 -15.79 15.99 -12.13
C ASP A 54 -15.94 16.95 -10.94
N ASP A 55 -17.13 17.52 -10.71
CA ASP A 55 -17.38 18.42 -9.56
C ASP A 55 -17.27 17.66 -8.24
N ARG A 56 -17.80 16.43 -8.22
CA ARG A 56 -17.73 15.55 -7.06
C ARG A 56 -16.32 15.03 -6.85
N LEU A 57 -15.61 14.73 -7.94
CA LEU A 57 -14.22 14.29 -7.90
C LEU A 57 -13.29 15.39 -7.37
N GLY A 58 -13.55 16.66 -7.72
CA GLY A 58 -12.85 17.82 -7.16
C GLY A 58 -12.97 17.87 -5.63
N LYS A 59 -14.19 17.78 -5.10
CA LYS A 59 -14.43 17.74 -3.65
C LYS A 59 -13.72 16.58 -2.95
N ILE A 60 -13.63 15.43 -3.61
CA ILE A 60 -12.91 14.26 -3.10
C ILE A 60 -11.40 14.51 -3.12
N ALA A 61 -10.86 15.10 -4.18
CA ALA A 61 -9.46 15.47 -4.28
C ALA A 61 -9.06 16.47 -3.18
N ASP A 62 -9.89 17.49 -2.95
CA ASP A 62 -9.70 18.47 -1.87
C ASP A 62 -9.71 17.80 -0.48
N ALA A 63 -10.69 16.91 -0.22
CA ALA A 63 -10.77 16.18 1.04
C ALA A 63 -9.56 15.26 1.28
N LEU A 64 -8.97 14.72 0.21
CA LEU A 64 -7.75 13.92 0.22
C LEU A 64 -6.47 14.76 0.24
N GLY A 65 -6.54 16.07 -0.03
CA GLY A 65 -5.38 16.94 -0.14
C GLY A 65 -4.51 16.66 -1.37
N VAL A 66 -5.10 16.17 -2.46
CA VAL A 66 -4.41 15.85 -3.72
C VAL A 66 -4.97 16.70 -4.86
N SER A 67 -4.19 16.87 -5.94
CA SER A 67 -4.70 17.54 -7.14
C SER A 67 -5.68 16.64 -7.89
N LEU A 68 -6.71 17.25 -8.50
CA LEU A 68 -7.69 16.55 -9.35
C LEU A 68 -7.01 15.77 -10.49
N GLU A 69 -6.04 16.40 -11.16
CA GLU A 69 -5.24 15.79 -12.22
C GLU A 69 -4.41 14.62 -11.70
N GLY A 70 -3.80 14.75 -10.51
CA GLY A 70 -3.06 13.67 -9.86
C GLY A 70 -3.94 12.46 -9.56
N LEU A 71 -5.17 12.71 -9.08
CA LEU A 71 -6.14 11.66 -8.80
C LEU A 71 -6.62 10.94 -10.08
N LYS A 72 -6.84 11.69 -11.18
CA LYS A 72 -7.21 11.12 -12.48
C LYS A 72 -6.08 10.30 -13.10
N LYS A 73 -4.83 10.73 -12.95
CA LYS A 73 -3.63 10.06 -13.50
C LYS A 73 -3.11 8.90 -12.65
N LEU A 74 -3.72 8.64 -11.50
CA LEU A 74 -3.31 7.54 -10.62
C LEU A 74 -3.49 6.19 -11.32
N ASN A 75 -2.41 5.43 -11.48
CA ASN A 75 -2.42 4.10 -12.11
C ASN A 75 -2.03 3.02 -11.09
N SER A 76 -2.54 1.80 -11.30
CA SER A 76 -2.32 0.62 -10.45
C SER A 76 -0.84 0.31 -10.19
N ASP A 77 0.04 0.57 -11.16
CA ASP A 77 1.49 0.36 -11.02
C ASP A 77 2.11 1.29 -9.98
N ASN A 78 1.60 2.52 -9.84
CA ASN A 78 2.02 3.44 -8.79
C ASN A 78 1.45 3.05 -7.42
N VAL A 79 0.27 2.42 -7.38
CA VAL A 79 -0.39 2.03 -6.13
C VAL A 79 0.34 0.88 -5.45
N LEU A 80 0.83 -0.10 -6.21
CA LEU A 80 1.62 -1.22 -5.68
C LEU A 80 2.88 -0.73 -4.95
N TYR A 81 3.55 0.28 -5.54
CA TYR A 81 4.71 0.93 -4.94
C TYR A 81 4.36 1.52 -3.57
N TYR A 82 3.28 2.29 -3.45
CA TYR A 82 2.94 2.91 -2.18
C TYR A 82 2.32 1.97 -1.14
N SER A 83 1.63 0.90 -1.53
CA SER A 83 1.14 -0.11 -0.56
C SER A 83 2.28 -0.84 0.14
N ASN A 84 3.40 -1.04 -0.56
CA ASN A 84 4.62 -1.58 0.07
C ASN A 84 5.25 -0.58 1.05
N ASN A 85 5.08 0.73 0.84
CA ASN A 85 5.60 1.79 1.72
C ASN A 85 4.76 2.03 3.00
N PHE A 86 3.57 1.42 3.14
CA PHE A 86 2.74 1.60 4.33
C PHE A 86 3.28 0.81 5.54
N TYR A 87 4.01 -0.29 5.32
CA TYR A 87 4.66 -1.04 6.40
C TYR A 87 5.95 -0.38 6.91
N GLU A 88 6.61 0.45 6.10
CA GLU A 88 7.88 1.11 6.47
C GLU A 88 7.70 2.38 7.33
N ASN A 89 6.54 3.03 7.30
CA ASN A 89 6.31 4.29 8.05
C ASN A 89 5.91 4.12 9.53
N CYS A 90 5.91 2.89 10.07
CA CYS A 90 5.81 2.66 11.52
C CYS A 90 7.12 2.93 12.29
N ALA A 91 8.22 3.26 11.59
CA ALA A 91 9.50 3.62 12.22
C ALA A 91 9.74 5.15 12.15
N PRO A 92 10.20 5.79 13.24
CA PRO A 92 10.35 7.24 13.28
C PRO A 92 11.55 7.71 12.44
N GLN A 93 11.29 8.73 11.62
CA GLN A 93 12.21 9.77 11.11
C GLN A 93 13.49 9.32 10.38
N ILE A 94 13.59 9.51 9.05
CA ILE A 94 14.85 9.97 8.42
C ILE A 94 14.55 10.90 7.23
N GLN A 95 14.87 12.19 7.42
CA GLN A 95 15.15 13.14 6.36
C GLN A 95 16.32 12.64 5.50
N SER A 96 16.10 12.32 4.23
CA SER A 96 17.08 12.45 3.14
C SER A 96 16.51 11.81 1.87
N MET A 97 15.80 12.61 1.09
CA MET A 97 15.31 12.25 -0.23
C MET A 97 16.46 11.87 -1.18
N ASN A 98 16.21 10.87 -2.02
CA ASN A 98 16.80 10.66 -3.36
C ASN A 98 18.11 9.88 -3.57
N ALA A 99 18.70 9.22 -2.57
CA ALA A 99 19.87 8.34 -2.81
C ALA A 99 19.82 6.96 -2.13
N ARG A 100 18.69 6.59 -1.51
CA ARG A 100 18.65 5.48 -0.54
C ARG A 100 17.61 4.39 -0.80
N VAL A 101 16.93 4.42 -1.94
CA VAL A 101 15.86 3.45 -2.24
C VAL A 101 16.43 2.11 -2.71
N GLU A 102 17.54 2.10 -3.45
CA GLU A 102 18.18 0.84 -3.87
C GLU A 102 18.99 0.15 -2.75
N THR A 103 19.40 0.89 -1.72
CA THR A 103 20.29 0.39 -0.67
C THR A 103 19.60 -0.03 0.63
N LEU A 104 18.31 0.30 0.83
CA LEU A 104 17.58 -0.05 2.05
C LEU A 104 16.78 -1.37 1.95
N ASN A 105 16.58 -1.89 0.73
CA ASN A 105 15.86 -3.15 0.48
C ASN A 105 16.77 -4.36 0.21
N HIS A 106 18.07 -4.27 0.52
CA HIS A 106 18.98 -5.40 0.36
C HIS A 106 19.12 -6.15 1.68
N PHE A 107 18.15 -7.03 2.00
CA PHE A 107 18.40 -8.09 2.98
C PHE A 107 19.42 -9.04 2.34
N SER A 108 20.70 -8.85 2.67
CA SER A 108 21.77 -9.61 2.04
C SER A 108 21.57 -11.11 2.28
N ILE A 109 21.96 -11.92 1.30
CA ILE A 109 21.89 -13.39 1.42
C ILE A 109 22.66 -13.87 2.66
N GLU A 110 23.77 -13.19 3.01
CA GLU A 110 24.55 -13.49 4.22
C GLU A 110 23.77 -13.22 5.52
N GLN A 111 23.04 -12.10 5.61
CA GLN A 111 22.19 -11.81 6.76
C GLN A 111 21.04 -12.82 6.88
N ALA A 112 20.48 -13.25 5.75
CA ALA A 112 19.47 -14.30 5.71
C ALA A 112 20.02 -15.63 6.24
N MET A 113 21.18 -16.05 5.73
CA MET A 113 21.83 -17.30 6.14
C MET A 113 22.14 -17.30 7.63
N LYS A 114 22.72 -16.20 8.15
CA LYS A 114 23.05 -16.09 9.57
C LYS A 114 21.81 -16.19 10.46
N LEU A 115 20.71 -15.54 10.07
CA LEU A 115 19.44 -15.65 10.80
C LEU A 115 18.92 -17.09 10.81
N PHE A 116 18.97 -17.80 9.69
CA PHE A 116 18.56 -19.20 9.62
C PHE A 116 19.44 -20.12 10.49
N GLU A 117 20.75 -19.89 10.52
CA GLU A 117 21.67 -20.63 11.38
C GLU A 117 21.35 -20.42 12.87
N GLU A 118 21.08 -19.17 13.29
CA GLU A 118 20.69 -18.87 14.67
C GLU A 118 19.34 -19.50 15.05
N LEU A 119 18.35 -19.46 14.15
CA LEU A 119 17.06 -20.14 14.36
C LEU A 119 17.23 -21.65 14.52
N LEU A 120 18.02 -22.29 13.65
CA LEU A 120 18.30 -23.73 13.74
C LEU A 120 19.04 -24.09 15.03
N LYS A 121 19.95 -23.22 15.50
CA LYS A 121 20.65 -23.41 16.77
C LYS A 121 19.69 -23.37 17.96
N MET A 122 18.82 -22.36 18.03
CA MET A 122 17.79 -22.26 19.08
C MET A 122 16.83 -23.46 19.06
N GLU A 123 16.44 -23.92 17.88
CA GLU A 123 15.59 -25.11 17.72
C GLU A 123 16.27 -26.36 18.33
N ARG A 124 17.58 -26.54 18.08
CA ARG A 124 18.38 -27.66 18.63
C ARG A 124 18.56 -27.55 20.14
N GLU A 125 18.93 -26.39 20.66
CA GLU A 125 19.08 -26.16 22.10
C GLU A 125 17.76 -26.41 22.85
N ARG A 126 16.63 -25.96 22.28
CA ARG A 126 15.29 -26.24 22.82
C ARG A 126 15.01 -27.74 22.86
N PHE A 127 15.40 -28.48 21.83
CA PHE A 127 15.23 -29.93 21.79
C PHE A 127 16.11 -30.65 22.82
N GLU A 128 17.37 -30.25 22.96
CA GLU A 128 18.31 -30.81 23.95
C GLU A 128 17.83 -30.59 25.40
N ILE A 129 17.30 -29.39 25.71
CA ILE A 129 16.70 -29.11 27.02
C ILE A 129 15.51 -30.03 27.30
N VAL A 130 14.73 -30.36 26.27
CA VAL A 130 13.56 -31.25 26.39
C VAL A 130 13.99 -32.72 26.53
N THR A 131 15.05 -33.16 25.84
CA THR A 131 15.53 -34.54 25.91
C THR A 131 16.36 -34.83 27.16
N ASN A 132 17.12 -33.86 27.68
CA ASN A 132 17.95 -34.01 28.89
C ASN A 132 17.15 -33.83 30.20
N LYS A 133 15.84 -33.57 30.13
CA LYS A 133 14.92 -33.54 31.28
C LYS A 133 14.24 -34.89 31.56
N LYS A 134 14.74 -35.98 30.97
CA LYS A 134 14.39 -37.37 31.31
C LYS A 134 15.56 -38.04 32.02
#